data_AF-A0A8D8P821-F1
#
_entry.id   AF-A0A8D8P821-F1
#
_cell.length_a   1.000
_cell.length_b   1.000
_cell.length_c   1.000
_cell.angle_alpha   90.00
_cell.angle_beta   90.00
_cell.angle_gamma   90.00
#
_symmetry.space_group_name_H-M   'P 1'
#
loop_
_entity.id
_entity.type
_entity.pdbx_description
1 polymer ?
#
loop_
_entity_poly.entity_id
_entity_poly.type
_entity_poly.pdbx_seq_one_letter_code
_entity_poly.pdbx_strand_id
1 'polypeptide(L)'
;QQLVKKMNIFNLLTKIQAMALRYTLMETNEFKEDAFKVTSSLINILSIVKHFQIKIKEWLIAESLSTPTEEQIMKQIQSNYDLTLKLQDSLDTFERYSEQPHHLFFSSLVKDAILDTRRIVHNDLIKLCSRNRLKCMTQ
;
A
#
# COMPACT_ATOMS: atom_id res chain seq x y z
N GLN A 1 -17.48 -15.90 18.67
CA GLN A 1 -17.27 -14.62 17.94
C GLN A 1 -15.86 -14.46 17.35
N GLN A 2 -14.78 -14.99 17.95
CA GLN A 2 -13.40 -14.85 17.44
C GLN A 2 -13.11 -15.66 16.15
N LEU A 3 -13.68 -16.85 15.99
CA LEU A 3 -13.54 -17.67 14.77
C LEU A 3 -14.18 -17.01 13.52
N VAL A 4 -15.31 -16.30 13.70
CA VAL A 4 -15.96 -15.53 12.63
C VAL A 4 -15.11 -14.34 12.19
N LYS A 5 -14.38 -13.69 13.11
CA LYS A 5 -13.43 -12.62 12.78
C LYS A 5 -12.20 -13.15 12.01
N LYS A 6 -11.65 -14.31 12.37
CA LYS A 6 -10.51 -14.93 11.66
C LYS A 6 -10.87 -15.36 10.23
N MET A 7 -12.07 -15.89 10.00
CA MET A 7 -12.57 -16.19 8.65
C MET A 7 -12.78 -14.92 7.81
N ASN A 8 -13.00 -13.77 8.45
CA ASN A 8 -13.24 -12.50 7.76
C ASN A 8 -11.95 -11.92 7.14
N ILE A 9 -10.81 -12.02 7.83
CA ILE A 9 -9.53 -11.44 7.35
C ILE A 9 -9.00 -12.21 6.14
N PHE A 10 -8.98 -13.54 6.16
CA PHE A 10 -8.50 -14.33 5.01
C PHE A 10 -9.37 -14.09 3.77
N ASN A 11 -10.70 -14.04 3.95
CA ASN A 11 -11.63 -13.74 2.86
C ASN A 11 -11.47 -12.32 2.32
N LEU A 12 -11.21 -11.34 3.20
CA LEU A 12 -10.91 -9.97 2.80
C LEU A 12 -9.63 -9.91 1.96
N LEU A 13 -8.54 -10.52 2.42
CA LEU A 13 -7.27 -10.54 1.70
C LEU A 13 -7.40 -11.23 0.33
N THR A 14 -8.15 -12.33 0.25
CA THR A 14 -8.43 -13.01 -1.02
C THR A 14 -9.21 -12.10 -1.99
N LYS A 15 -10.19 -11.34 -1.51
CA LYS A 15 -10.94 -10.39 -2.33
C LYS A 15 -10.05 -9.25 -2.85
N ILE A 16 -9.19 -8.70 -2.00
CA ILE A 16 -8.24 -7.65 -2.38
C ILE A 16 -7.24 -8.20 -3.41
N GLN A 17 -6.73 -9.42 -3.21
CA GLN A 17 -5.83 -10.07 -4.17
C GLN A 17 -6.51 -10.25 -5.53
N ALA A 18 -7.76 -10.73 -5.54
CA ALA A 18 -8.53 -10.89 -6.77
C ALA A 18 -8.79 -9.56 -7.48
N MET A 19 -8.98 -8.47 -6.73
CA MET A 19 -9.10 -7.12 -7.29
C MET A 19 -7.76 -6.66 -7.88
N ALA A 20 -6.68 -6.69 -7.11
CA ALA A 20 -5.34 -6.28 -7.56
C ALA A 20 -4.91 -7.05 -8.82
N LEU A 21 -5.16 -8.36 -8.87
CA LEU A 21 -4.88 -9.18 -10.03
C LEU A 21 -5.61 -8.69 -11.29
N ARG A 22 -6.88 -8.27 -11.18
CA ARG A 22 -7.61 -7.70 -12.34
C ARG A 22 -6.92 -6.45 -12.88
N TYR A 23 -6.47 -5.57 -12.00
CA TYR A 23 -5.73 -4.36 -12.39
C TYR A 23 -4.39 -4.68 -13.08
N THR A 24 -3.75 -5.82 -12.77
CA THR A 24 -2.55 -6.26 -13.49
C THR A 24 -2.83 -6.74 -14.91
N LEU A 25 -4.04 -7.26 -15.16
CA LEU A 25 -4.44 -7.84 -16.45
C LEU A 25 -4.99 -6.81 -17.44
N MET A 26 -5.27 -5.58 -16.98
CA MET A 26 -5.71 -4.49 -17.86
C MET A 26 -4.54 -4.00 -18.73
N GLU A 27 -4.80 -3.83 -20.02
CA GLU A 27 -3.79 -3.38 -21.00
C GLU A 27 -3.41 -1.91 -20.79
N THR A 28 -4.39 -1.06 -20.49
CA THR A 28 -4.22 0.37 -20.21
C THR A 28 -4.59 0.67 -18.75
N ASN A 29 -3.61 0.55 -17.86
CA ASN A 29 -3.77 0.89 -16.44
C ASN A 29 -2.49 1.56 -15.93
N GLU A 30 -2.60 2.80 -15.45
CA GLU A 30 -1.48 3.55 -14.86
C GLU A 30 -0.99 2.92 -13.53
N PHE A 31 -1.85 2.16 -12.84
CA PHE A 31 -1.53 1.49 -11.57
C PHE A 31 -1.08 0.04 -11.75
N LYS A 32 -0.68 -0.38 -12.95
CA LYS A 32 -0.40 -1.79 -13.26
C LYS A 32 0.75 -2.35 -12.44
N GLU A 33 1.82 -1.58 -12.26
CA GLU A 33 2.97 -1.97 -11.44
C GLU A 33 2.61 -2.05 -9.95
N ASP A 34 1.88 -1.07 -9.43
CA ASP A 34 1.43 -1.07 -8.04
C ASP A 34 0.49 -2.25 -7.76
N ALA A 35 -0.42 -2.53 -8.69
CA ALA A 35 -1.28 -3.70 -8.63
C ALA A 35 -0.47 -5.01 -8.62
N PHE A 36 0.64 -5.08 -9.34
CA PHE A 36 1.53 -6.24 -9.35
C PHE A 36 2.25 -6.41 -8.01
N LYS A 37 2.80 -5.32 -7.45
CA LYS A 37 3.44 -5.31 -6.12
C LYS A 37 2.47 -5.76 -5.03
N VAL A 38 1.23 -5.24 -5.04
CA VAL A 38 0.17 -5.62 -4.11
C VAL A 38 -0.21 -7.10 -4.29
N THR A 39 -0.40 -7.54 -5.53
CA THR A 39 -0.76 -8.94 -5.85
C THR A 39 0.30 -9.91 -5.35
N SER A 40 1.58 -9.62 -5.62
CA SER A 40 2.71 -10.44 -5.18
C SER A 40 2.79 -10.53 -3.65
N SER A 41 2.67 -9.39 -2.96
CA SER A 41 2.67 -9.33 -1.49
C SER A 41 1.52 -10.14 -0.87
N LEU A 42 0.32 -10.04 -1.47
CA LEU A 42 -0.85 -10.77 -0.99
C LEU A 42 -0.74 -12.27 -1.23
N ILE A 43 -0.18 -12.70 -2.37
CA ILE A 43 0.09 -14.13 -2.63
C ILE A 43 1.00 -14.72 -1.56
N ASN A 44 2.04 -13.98 -1.14
CA ASN A 44 2.94 -14.44 -0.09
C ASN A 44 2.22 -14.60 1.26
N ILE A 45 1.45 -13.59 1.68
CA ILE A 45 0.67 -13.63 2.92
C ILE A 45 -0.33 -14.80 2.90
N LEU A 46 -1.09 -14.95 1.80
CA LEU A 46 -2.09 -16.01 1.67
C LEU A 46 -1.45 -17.41 1.66
N SER A 47 -0.26 -17.54 1.07
CA SER A 47 0.49 -18.80 1.06
C SER A 47 0.96 -19.18 2.47
N ILE A 48 1.43 -18.21 3.26
CA ILE A 48 1.79 -18.41 4.68
C ILE A 48 0.58 -18.90 5.48
N VAL A 49 -0.54 -18.17 5.37
CA VAL A 49 -1.75 -18.51 6.10
C VAL A 49 -2.26 -19.90 5.72
N LYS A 50 -2.26 -20.23 4.43
CA LYS A 50 -2.70 -21.55 3.93
C LYS A 50 -1.79 -22.67 4.43
N HIS A 51 -0.47 -22.48 4.41
CA HIS A 51 0.50 -23.45 4.92
C HIS A 51 0.21 -23.80 6.38
N PHE A 52 0.13 -22.79 7.25
CA PHE A 52 -0.11 -23.02 8.67
C PHE A 52 -1.54 -23.51 8.96
N GLN A 53 -2.54 -23.12 8.16
CA GLN A 53 -3.88 -23.68 8.29
C GLN A 53 -3.90 -25.20 8.09
N ILE A 54 -3.13 -25.72 7.13
CA ILE A 54 -3.03 -27.18 6.88
C ILE A 54 -2.35 -27.84 8.08
N LYS A 55 -1.17 -27.34 8.49
CA LYS A 55 -0.40 -27.88 9.63
C LYS A 55 -1.19 -27.87 10.94
N ILE A 56 -1.92 -26.79 11.22
CA ILE A 56 -2.77 -26.70 12.41
C ILE A 56 -3.90 -27.72 12.32
N LYS A 57 -4.56 -27.88 11.16
CA LYS A 57 -5.63 -28.89 11.00
C LYS A 57 -5.11 -30.32 11.22
N GLU A 58 -3.97 -30.66 10.63
CA GLU A 58 -3.32 -31.96 10.81
C GLU A 58 -3.00 -32.22 12.28
N TRP A 59 -2.42 -31.23 12.97
CA TRP A 59 -2.11 -31.30 14.39
C TRP A 59 -3.37 -31.46 15.27
N LEU A 60 -4.44 -30.71 14.98
CA LEU A 60 -5.70 -30.82 15.73
C LEU A 60 -6.33 -32.22 15.59
N ILE A 61 -6.23 -32.83 14.41
CA ILE A 61 -6.71 -34.19 14.18
C ILE A 61 -5.85 -35.19 14.96
N ALA A 62 -4.53 -35.06 14.91
CA ALA A 62 -3.60 -35.96 15.60
C ALA A 62 -3.80 -35.95 17.12
N GLU A 63 -3.99 -34.77 17.71
CA GLU A 63 -4.21 -34.59 19.15
C GLU A 63 -5.68 -34.77 19.56
N SER A 64 -6.59 -35.05 18.62
CA SER A 64 -8.04 -35.09 18.84
C SER A 64 -8.57 -33.82 19.54
N LEU A 65 -7.97 -32.67 19.25
CA LEU A 65 -8.23 -31.40 19.90
C LEU A 65 -9.21 -30.58 19.06
N SER A 66 -10.37 -30.28 19.61
CA SER A 66 -11.42 -29.53 18.91
C SER A 66 -11.35 -28.02 19.15
N THR A 67 -10.79 -27.59 20.29
CA THR A 67 -10.69 -26.17 20.66
C THR A 67 -9.29 -25.84 21.18
N PRO A 68 -8.35 -25.44 20.31
CA PRO A 68 -7.01 -25.04 20.74
C PRO A 68 -7.00 -23.65 21.38
N THR A 69 -6.11 -23.46 22.35
CA THR A 69 -5.76 -22.15 22.90
C THR A 69 -4.78 -21.41 21.98
N GLU A 70 -4.68 -20.09 22.14
CA GLU A 70 -3.76 -19.26 21.37
C GLU A 70 -2.29 -19.67 21.56
N GLU A 71 -1.88 -19.96 22.80
CA GLU A 71 -0.51 -20.40 23.11
C GLU A 71 -0.16 -21.73 22.43
N GLN A 72 -1.11 -22.67 22.38
CA GLN A 72 -0.91 -23.94 21.68
C GLN A 72 -0.73 -23.73 20.17
N ILE A 73 -1.55 -22.85 19.56
CA ILE A 73 -1.39 -22.50 18.15
C ILE A 73 -0.02 -21.85 17.91
N MET A 74 0.39 -20.91 18.77
CA MET A 74 1.68 -20.22 18.63
C MET A 74 2.86 -21.19 18.73
N LYS A 75 2.83 -22.14 19.68
CA LYS A 75 3.83 -23.20 19.79
C LYS A 75 3.89 -24.06 18.54
N GLN A 76 2.73 -24.43 17.98
CA GLN A 76 2.69 -25.24 16.77
C GLN A 76 3.23 -24.52 15.54
N ILE A 77 2.98 -23.21 15.42
CA ILE A 77 3.55 -22.37 14.35
C ILE A 77 5.07 -22.28 14.50
N GLN A 78 5.56 -22.03 15.71
CA GLN A 78 7.00 -21.90 15.99
C GLN A 78 7.76 -23.21 15.75
N SER A 79 7.18 -24.35 16.11
CA SER A 79 7.81 -25.67 15.92
C SER A 79 7.83 -26.12 14.45
N ASN A 80 7.01 -25.51 13.59
CA ASN A 80 6.88 -25.83 12.17
C ASN A 80 7.22 -24.64 11.27
N TYR A 81 8.17 -23.80 11.69
CA TYR A 81 8.54 -22.57 10.97
C TYR A 81 9.32 -22.79 9.67
N ASP A 82 9.40 -24.02 9.14
CA ASP A 82 10.09 -24.31 7.88
C ASP A 82 9.27 -23.83 6.67
N LEU A 83 9.14 -22.50 6.55
CA LEU A 83 8.62 -21.85 5.36
C LEU A 83 9.77 -21.48 4.44
N THR A 84 9.83 -22.17 3.31
CA THR A 84 10.57 -21.70 2.13
C THR A 84 9.74 -20.60 1.45
N LEU A 85 9.80 -19.38 1.99
CA LEU A 85 9.22 -18.21 1.33
C LEU A 85 10.03 -17.94 0.05
N LYS A 86 9.34 -17.74 -1.08
CA LYS A 86 9.98 -17.18 -2.26
C LYS A 86 10.33 -15.73 -1.93
N LEU A 87 11.62 -15.42 -1.87
CA LEU A 87 12.08 -14.04 -1.89
C LEU A 87 11.51 -13.38 -3.16
N GLN A 88 10.99 -12.17 -3.03
CA GLN A 88 10.58 -11.40 -4.19
C GLN A 88 11.80 -11.16 -5.06
N ASP A 89 11.71 -11.48 -6.35
CA ASP A 89 12.77 -11.21 -7.30
C ASP A 89 13.11 -9.72 -7.28
N SER A 90 14.39 -9.37 -7.27
CA SER A 90 14.89 -7.98 -7.33
C SER A 90 14.76 -7.17 -6.03
N LEU A 91 14.87 -7.79 -4.86
CA LEU A 91 15.07 -7.08 -3.58
C LEU A 91 16.38 -6.26 -3.55
N ASP A 92 17.34 -6.66 -4.37
CA ASP A 92 18.64 -6.07 -4.62
C ASP A 92 18.60 -4.96 -5.68
N THR A 93 17.51 -4.81 -6.44
CA THR A 93 17.28 -3.63 -7.27
C THR A 93 16.59 -2.56 -6.43
N PHE A 94 17.37 -1.86 -5.62
CA PHE A 94 16.98 -0.50 -5.26
C PHE A 94 17.05 0.32 -6.54
N GLU A 95 15.91 0.73 -7.10
CA GLU A 95 15.91 1.76 -8.15
C GLU A 95 16.57 2.99 -7.56
N ARG A 96 17.83 3.24 -7.94
CA ARG A 96 18.47 4.52 -7.63
C ARG A 96 17.58 5.60 -8.21
N TYR A 97 17.24 6.59 -7.40
CA TYR A 97 16.61 7.81 -7.86
C TYR A 97 17.35 8.30 -9.10
N SER A 98 16.71 8.13 -10.25
CA SER A 98 17.20 8.54 -11.55
C SER A 98 16.45 9.81 -11.87
N GLU A 99 17.13 10.96 -11.81
CA GLU A 99 16.64 12.20 -12.40
C GLU A 99 16.53 12.01 -13.92
N GLN A 100 15.49 11.32 -14.37
CA GLN A 100 15.17 11.34 -15.78
C GLN A 100 14.83 12.79 -16.14
N PRO A 101 15.51 13.41 -17.13
CA PRO A 101 15.38 14.83 -17.43
C PRO A 101 13.95 15.27 -17.85
N HIS A 102 13.02 14.32 -17.98
CA HIS A 102 11.63 14.54 -18.41
C HIS A 102 10.57 13.96 -17.46
N HIS A 103 10.87 13.77 -16.17
CA HIS A 103 9.83 13.30 -15.24
C HIS A 103 8.77 14.40 -15.03
N LEU A 104 7.64 14.27 -15.75
CA LEU A 104 6.54 15.24 -15.81
C LEU A 104 6.07 15.68 -14.42
N PHE A 105 6.08 14.77 -13.44
CA PHE A 105 5.69 15.08 -12.06
C PHE A 105 6.49 16.23 -11.44
N PHE A 106 7.83 16.20 -11.53
CA PHE A 106 8.65 17.24 -10.91
C PHE A 106 8.51 18.57 -11.66
N SER A 107 8.44 18.53 -12.99
CA SER A 107 8.19 19.71 -13.80
C SER A 107 6.83 20.36 -13.48
N SER A 108 5.78 19.55 -13.32
CA SER A 108 4.45 20.02 -12.92
C SER A 108 4.45 20.60 -11.53
N LEU A 109 5.07 19.92 -10.55
CA LEU A 109 5.14 20.38 -9.17
C LEU A 109 5.88 21.72 -9.04
N VAL A 110 7.02 21.87 -9.75
CA VAL A 110 7.76 23.13 -9.78
C VAL A 110 6.95 24.24 -10.48
N LYS A 111 6.28 23.92 -11.60
CA LYS A 111 5.39 24.89 -12.27
C LYS A 111 4.28 25.35 -11.34
N ASP A 112 3.63 24.44 -10.63
CA ASP A 112 2.53 24.76 -9.72
C ASP A 112 3.01 25.65 -8.56
N ALA A 113 4.17 25.33 -7.96
CA ALA A 113 4.77 26.16 -6.91
C ALA A 113 5.09 27.59 -7.40
N ILE A 114 5.61 27.73 -8.63
CA ILE A 114 5.89 29.03 -9.25
C ILE A 114 4.59 29.80 -9.51
N LEU A 115 3.57 29.13 -10.07
CA LEU A 115 2.28 29.73 -10.37
C LEU A 115 1.57 30.21 -9.10
N ASP A 116 1.60 29.41 -8.03
CA ASP A 116 1.01 29.74 -6.74
C ASP A 116 1.72 30.94 -6.10
N THR A 117 3.05 30.92 -6.07
CA THR A 117 3.85 32.05 -5.57
C THR A 117 3.55 33.34 -6.34
N ARG A 118 3.52 33.27 -7.68
CA ARG A 118 3.22 34.43 -8.53
C ARG A 118 1.82 34.98 -8.26
N ARG A 119 0.84 34.11 -8.03
CA ARG A 119 -0.54 34.50 -7.69
C ARG A 119 -0.60 35.21 -6.34
N ILE A 120 0.09 34.69 -5.33
CA ILE A 120 0.16 35.28 -3.99
C ILE A 120 0.75 36.70 -4.09
N VAL A 121 1.93 36.83 -4.71
CA VAL A 121 2.59 38.14 -4.89
C VAL A 121 1.71 39.11 -5.68
N HIS A 122 1.08 38.66 -6.76
CA HIS A 122 0.19 39.51 -7.56
C HIS A 122 -1.01 40.01 -6.75
N ASN A 123 -1.65 39.12 -5.99
CA ASN A 123 -2.79 39.47 -5.13
C ASN A 123 -2.39 40.44 -4.02
N ASP A 124 -1.21 40.25 -3.42
CA ASP A 124 -0.70 41.14 -2.38
C ASP A 124 -0.35 42.53 -2.92
N LEU A 125 0.23 42.61 -4.12
CA LEU A 125 0.46 43.87 -4.82
C LEU A 125 -0.86 44.59 -5.15
N ILE A 126 -1.88 43.87 -5.62
CA ILE A 126 -3.22 44.45 -5.86
C ILE A 126 -3.83 45.00 -4.56
N LYS A 127 -3.72 44.25 -3.46
CA LYS A 127 -4.20 44.69 -2.13
C LYS A 127 -3.45 45.94 -1.65
N LEU A 128 -2.14 46.04 -1.88
CA LEU A 128 -1.36 47.22 -1.53
C LEU A 128 -1.75 48.44 -2.38
N CYS A 129 -1.90 48.26 -3.70
CA CYS A 129 -2.33 49.34 -4.60
C CYS A 129 -3.74 49.85 -4.28
N SER A 130 -4.67 48.96 -3.93
CA SER A 130 -6.02 49.34 -3.51
C SER A 130 -6.03 50.06 -2.16
N ARG A 131 -5.25 49.59 -1.17
CA ARG A 131 -5.05 50.29 0.11
C ARG A 131 -4.42 51.68 -0.06
N ASN A 132 -3.41 51.82 -0.92
CA ASN A 132 -2.77 53.11 -1.16
C ASN A 132 -3.68 54.08 -1.91
N ARG A 133 -4.52 53.61 -2.85
CA ARG A 133 -5.55 54.44 -3.47
C ARG A 133 -6.58 54.96 -2.47
N LEU A 134 -7.04 54.12 -1.54
CA LEU A 134 -7.95 54.54 -0.46
C LEU A 134 -7.32 55.62 0.43
N LYS A 135 -6.01 55.52 0.74
CA LYS A 135 -5.30 56.55 1.53
C LYS A 135 -5.17 57.89 0.82
N CYS A 136 -4.97 57.92 -0.51
CA CYS A 136 -4.88 59.17 -1.28
C CYS A 136 -6.23 59.86 -1.49
N MET A 137 -7.36 59.17 -1.32
CA MET A 137 -8.70 59.77 -1.45
C MET A 137 -9.27 60.28 -0.12
N THR A 138 -8.60 60.02 1.00
CA THR A 138 -8.98 60.48 2.35
C THR A 138 -8.05 61.56 2.90
N GLN A 139 -7.19 62.15 2.07
CA GLN A 139 -6.46 63.41 2.33
C GLN A 139 -7.06 64.52 1.49
#